data_AF-A0A260Z438-F1
#
_entry.id   AF-A0A260Z438-F1
#
_cell.length_a   1.000
_cell.length_b   1.000
_cell.length_c   1.000
_cell.angle_alpha   90.00
_cell.angle_beta   90.00
_cell.angle_gamma   90.00
#
_symmetry.space_group_name_H-M   'P 1'
#
loop_
_entity.id
_entity.type
_entity.pdbx_description
1 polymer ?
#
loop_
_entity_poly.entity_id
_entity_poly.type
_entity_poly.pdbx_seq_one_letter_code
_entity_poly.pdbx_strand_id
1 'polypeptide(L)'
;MKQRSRRIRRNAPDNLQSLLDRSIAFARIINGVSLQSGLLGGTHKIEVAVQELLNFGSIKLPEVVGFKADKITALASALTGFKKVKTGNEVEDQEKMFVELKKITEESEGAESLDISNGTYFSDVDGFVQNFKLTTMNALYGFLQEAFNNVEELKGLPSKDSGIDWPKFMDVTNQLQKFGFYSTTISTFHDYMKSVAHLETFPEILNPYRTIIRLIEARAGLKTSGTEALQGNIAQFIDLLKVSNSSNEEFSMIYRLIHSRANPVQMNREVTIGFLNGVTDFHRLLKDLQDPSFAKMVGEKKVKKLLDGLKPILSIQSKVDELNGKFDLFSKNSSLSTSQVHMLQVEMQRMSITDKDVDELLK
;
A
#
# COMPACT_ATOMS: atom_id res chain seq x y z
N MET A 1 -24.45 38.74 52.20
CA MET A 1 -23.75 39.45 51.10
C MET A 1 -24.35 39.02 49.76
N LYS A 2 -25.07 39.91 49.07
CA LYS A 2 -25.63 39.67 47.72
C LYS A 2 -24.90 40.60 46.75
N GLN A 3 -23.95 40.07 45.98
CA GLN A 3 -23.24 40.82 44.96
C GLN A 3 -24.19 41.12 43.79
N ARG A 4 -24.57 42.39 43.61
CA ARG A 4 -25.26 42.87 42.41
C ARG A 4 -24.24 43.01 41.28
N SER A 5 -24.27 42.09 40.32
CA SER A 5 -23.64 42.28 39.01
C SER A 5 -24.36 43.42 38.28
N ARG A 6 -23.74 44.60 38.25
CA ARG A 6 -24.09 45.67 37.30
C ARG A 6 -23.51 45.29 35.94
N ARG A 7 -24.33 44.69 35.08
CA ARG A 7 -24.06 44.67 33.64
C ARG A 7 -24.10 46.11 33.13
N ILE A 8 -22.93 46.69 32.87
CA ILE A 8 -22.80 47.91 32.07
C ILE A 8 -23.26 47.54 30.66
N ARG A 9 -24.48 47.95 30.28
CA ARG A 9 -24.88 47.97 28.87
C ARG A 9 -24.05 49.06 28.18
N ARG A 10 -23.13 48.67 27.31
CA ARG A 10 -22.53 49.58 26.34
C ARG A 10 -23.62 49.89 25.31
N ASN A 11 -24.28 51.04 25.43
CA ASN A 11 -25.06 51.59 24.32
C ASN A 11 -24.06 52.00 23.25
N ALA A 12 -23.82 51.14 22.25
CA ALA A 12 -23.30 51.64 20.99
C ALA A 12 -24.32 52.66 20.47
N PRO A 13 -23.91 53.87 20.04
CA PRO A 13 -24.86 54.85 19.57
C PRO A 13 -25.61 54.28 18.35
N ASP A 14 -26.92 54.50 18.27
CA ASP A 14 -27.82 53.92 17.25
C ASP A 14 -27.42 54.29 15.80
N ASN A 15 -26.46 55.18 15.61
CA ASN A 15 -25.89 55.62 14.33
C ASN A 15 -24.54 54.97 13.96
N LEU A 16 -23.95 54.12 14.81
CA LEU A 16 -22.64 53.53 14.51
C LEU A 16 -22.69 52.66 13.25
N GLN A 17 -23.76 51.87 13.09
CA GLN A 17 -23.94 51.03 11.90
C GLN A 17 -24.07 51.88 10.63
N SER A 18 -24.84 52.96 10.67
CA SER A 18 -25.02 53.83 9.49
C SER A 18 -23.75 54.60 9.13
N LEU A 19 -22.94 54.98 10.11
CA LEU A 19 -21.61 55.55 9.88
C LEU A 19 -20.65 54.52 9.27
N LEU A 20 -20.68 53.28 9.75
CA LEU A 20 -19.89 52.17 9.21
C LEU A 20 -20.28 51.88 7.77
N ASP A 21 -21.57 51.73 7.47
CA ASP A 21 -22.08 51.44 6.13
C ASP A 21 -21.69 52.54 5.13
N ARG A 22 -21.80 53.82 5.53
CA ARG A 22 -21.35 54.96 4.72
C ARG A 22 -19.84 54.96 4.49
N SER A 23 -19.06 54.62 5.51
CA SER A 23 -17.60 54.54 5.39
C SER A 23 -17.17 53.41 4.44
N ILE A 24 -17.86 52.26 4.49
CA ILE A 24 -17.64 51.13 3.57
C ILE A 24 -18.03 51.51 2.13
N ALA A 25 -19.13 52.23 1.93
CA ALA A 25 -19.52 52.75 0.61
C ALA A 25 -18.49 53.74 0.07
N PHE A 26 -18.03 54.68 0.90
CA PHE A 26 -17.01 55.65 0.50
C PHE A 26 -15.67 54.99 0.14
N ALA A 27 -15.26 53.97 0.91
CA ALA A 27 -14.08 53.17 0.60
C ALA A 27 -14.21 52.48 -0.77
N ARG A 28 -15.36 51.86 -1.08
CA ARG A 28 -15.61 51.25 -2.39
C ARG A 28 -15.54 52.29 -3.52
N ILE A 29 -16.09 53.49 -3.32
CA ILE A 29 -16.01 54.59 -4.30
C ILE A 29 -14.54 55.01 -4.55
N ILE A 30 -13.76 55.26 -3.50
CA ILE A 30 -12.34 55.63 -3.63
C ILE A 30 -11.57 54.54 -4.38
N ASN A 31 -11.81 53.27 -4.04
CA ASN A 31 -11.17 52.15 -4.73
C ASN A 31 -11.60 52.02 -6.18
N GLY A 32 -12.86 52.32 -6.51
CA GLY A 32 -13.33 52.41 -7.91
C GLY A 32 -12.60 53.49 -8.71
N VAL A 33 -12.37 54.66 -8.10
CA VAL A 33 -11.57 55.74 -8.71
C VAL A 33 -10.12 55.31 -8.90
N SER A 34 -9.50 54.73 -7.86
CA SER A 34 -8.12 54.24 -7.92
C SER A 34 -7.94 53.20 -9.03
N LEU A 35 -8.83 52.21 -9.07
CA LEU A 35 -8.80 51.14 -10.06
C LEU A 35 -8.95 51.70 -11.47
N GLN A 36 -9.91 52.60 -11.71
CA GLN A 36 -10.07 53.18 -13.04
C GLN A 36 -8.86 54.06 -13.43
N SER A 37 -8.35 54.88 -12.51
CA SER A 37 -7.17 55.71 -12.76
C SER A 37 -5.96 54.84 -13.12
N GLY A 38 -5.77 53.73 -12.39
CA GLY A 38 -4.70 52.78 -12.66
C GLY A 38 -4.84 52.07 -14.01
N LEU A 39 -6.06 51.68 -14.38
CA LEU A 39 -6.34 51.04 -15.68
C LEU A 39 -6.14 52.01 -16.85
N LEU A 40 -6.66 53.24 -16.75
CA LEU A 40 -6.51 54.26 -17.80
C LEU A 40 -5.07 54.76 -17.92
N GLY A 41 -4.35 54.84 -16.80
CA GLY A 41 -2.93 55.22 -16.75
C GLY A 41 -1.98 54.09 -17.13
N GLY A 42 -2.46 52.87 -17.35
CA GLY A 42 -1.65 51.69 -17.69
C GLY A 42 -0.80 51.16 -16.54
N THR A 43 -0.92 51.69 -15.33
CA THR A 43 -0.20 51.18 -14.15
C THR A 43 -0.82 49.89 -13.62
N HIS A 44 -2.08 49.62 -13.97
CA HIS A 44 -2.81 48.40 -13.61
C HIS A 44 -3.16 47.63 -14.89
N LYS A 45 -2.89 46.32 -14.90
CA LYS A 45 -3.30 45.44 -15.99
C LYS A 45 -4.75 45.01 -15.81
N ILE A 46 -5.54 45.04 -16.90
CA ILE A 46 -6.96 44.66 -16.85
C ILE A 46 -7.12 43.18 -16.47
N GLU A 47 -6.20 42.32 -16.88
CA GLU A 47 -6.23 40.89 -16.56
C GLU A 47 -6.11 40.65 -15.05
N VAL A 48 -5.26 41.43 -14.37
CA VAL A 48 -5.08 41.36 -12.91
C VAL A 48 -6.33 41.86 -12.20
N ALA A 49 -6.90 42.98 -12.65
CA ALA A 49 -8.14 43.51 -12.10
C ALA A 49 -9.31 42.50 -12.23
N VAL A 50 -9.47 41.88 -13.41
CA VAL A 50 -10.49 40.86 -13.65
C VAL A 50 -10.25 39.62 -12.78
N GLN A 51 -9.01 39.14 -12.70
CA GLN A 51 -8.63 38.00 -11.86
C GLN A 51 -8.99 38.23 -10.38
N GLU A 52 -8.69 39.42 -9.84
CA GLU A 52 -9.00 39.76 -8.47
C GLU A 52 -10.50 39.94 -8.23
N LEU A 53 -11.22 40.61 -9.15
CA LEU A 53 -12.67 40.74 -9.08
C LEU A 53 -13.38 39.38 -9.09
N LEU A 54 -12.87 38.43 -9.87
CA LEU A 54 -13.36 37.05 -9.95
C LEU A 54 -12.86 36.16 -8.79
N ASN A 55 -12.07 36.69 -7.85
CA ASN A 55 -11.55 35.97 -6.70
C ASN A 55 -10.79 34.69 -7.09
N PHE A 56 -9.90 34.76 -8.08
CA PHE A 56 -9.05 33.63 -8.51
C PHE A 56 -7.79 33.45 -7.64
N GLY A 57 -7.44 34.47 -6.85
CA GLY A 57 -6.32 34.40 -5.92
C GLY A 57 -5.00 34.32 -6.66
N SER A 58 -4.20 33.31 -6.35
CA SER A 58 -2.90 33.11 -6.98
C SER A 58 -2.98 32.51 -8.40
N ILE A 59 -4.17 32.16 -8.90
CA ILE A 59 -4.34 31.62 -10.27
C ILE A 59 -4.43 32.76 -11.26
N LYS A 60 -3.53 32.76 -12.26
CA LYS A 60 -3.51 33.76 -13.31
C LYS A 60 -4.51 33.43 -14.42
N LEU A 61 -5.03 34.46 -15.08
CA LEU A 61 -5.96 34.31 -16.21
C LEU A 61 -5.44 33.36 -17.32
N PRO A 62 -4.16 33.41 -17.74
CA PRO A 62 -3.62 32.47 -18.71
C PRO A 62 -3.62 31.01 -18.25
N GLU A 63 -3.48 30.74 -16.94
CA GLU A 63 -3.59 29.38 -16.40
C GLU A 63 -5.03 28.85 -16.57
N VAL A 64 -6.03 29.70 -16.31
CA VAL A 64 -7.44 29.35 -16.51
C VAL A 64 -7.76 29.10 -17.99
N VAL A 65 -7.19 29.90 -18.90
CA VAL A 65 -7.34 29.71 -20.35
C VAL A 65 -6.66 28.42 -20.82
N GLY A 66 -5.52 28.07 -20.22
CA GLY A 66 -4.77 26.85 -20.50
C GLY A 66 -5.32 25.58 -19.84
N PHE A 67 -6.45 25.68 -19.13
CA PHE A 67 -7.04 24.54 -18.42
C PHE A 67 -7.46 23.41 -19.38
N LYS A 68 -6.99 22.19 -19.11
CA LYS A 68 -7.21 21.01 -19.94
C LYS A 68 -8.37 20.18 -19.41
N ALA A 69 -9.60 20.55 -19.79
CA ALA A 69 -10.81 19.87 -19.34
C ALA A 69 -10.85 18.38 -19.74
N ASP A 70 -10.23 18.03 -20.87
CA ASP A 70 -10.10 16.68 -21.40
C ASP A 70 -9.42 15.72 -20.40
N LYS A 71 -8.43 16.19 -19.63
CA LYS A 71 -7.78 15.38 -18.59
C LYS A 71 -8.71 15.04 -17.42
N ILE A 72 -9.57 15.98 -17.01
CA ILE A 72 -10.57 15.71 -15.96
C ILE A 72 -11.63 14.74 -16.49
N THR A 73 -12.07 14.91 -17.75
CA THR A 73 -13.00 13.98 -18.40
C THR A 73 -12.41 12.59 -18.56
N ALA A 74 -11.12 12.48 -18.92
CA ALA A 74 -10.40 11.22 -19.00
C ALA A 74 -10.34 10.52 -17.64
N LEU A 75 -10.00 11.26 -16.58
CA LEU A 75 -9.98 10.71 -15.22
C LEU A 75 -11.37 10.24 -14.75
N ALA A 76 -12.41 11.04 -14.96
CA ALA A 76 -13.77 10.66 -14.62
C ALA A 76 -14.22 9.38 -15.37
N SER A 77 -13.84 9.28 -16.64
CA SER A 77 -14.10 8.10 -17.47
C SER A 77 -13.34 6.87 -16.98
N ALA A 78 -12.05 7.03 -16.65
CA ALA A 78 -11.20 5.97 -16.11
C ALA A 78 -11.72 5.46 -14.76
N LEU A 79 -12.11 6.35 -13.83
CA LEU A 79 -12.72 5.97 -12.55
C LEU A 79 -14.05 5.22 -12.74
N THR A 80 -14.89 5.67 -13.68
CA THR A 80 -16.16 5.01 -14.00
C THR A 80 -15.95 3.63 -14.64
N GLY A 81 -14.91 3.50 -15.48
CA GLY A 81 -14.47 2.24 -16.05
C GLY A 81 -13.96 1.28 -14.98
N PHE A 82 -13.09 1.77 -14.09
CA PHE A 82 -12.49 0.97 -13.02
C PHE A 82 -13.54 0.40 -12.05
N LYS A 83 -14.63 1.13 -11.77
CA LYS A 83 -15.76 0.61 -10.97
C LYS A 83 -16.40 -0.67 -11.54
N LYS A 84 -16.24 -0.93 -12.83
CA LYS A 84 -16.79 -2.12 -13.51
C LYS A 84 -15.86 -3.32 -13.42
N VAL A 85 -14.62 -3.15 -12.96
CA VAL A 85 -13.67 -4.23 -12.72
C VAL A 85 -14.21 -5.10 -11.60
N LYS A 86 -14.58 -6.33 -11.94
CA LYS A 86 -15.03 -7.31 -10.96
C LYS A 86 -13.83 -8.15 -10.56
N THR A 87 -13.54 -8.19 -9.26
CA THR A 87 -12.74 -9.27 -8.68
C THR A 87 -13.61 -10.52 -8.67
N GLY A 88 -13.47 -11.37 -9.68
CA GLY A 88 -14.11 -12.68 -9.70
C GLY A 88 -13.50 -13.62 -8.66
N ASN A 89 -14.13 -14.78 -8.45
CA ASN A 89 -13.61 -15.84 -7.56
C ASN A 89 -12.16 -16.25 -7.92
N GLU A 90 -11.79 -16.08 -9.19
CA GLU A 90 -10.44 -16.31 -9.72
C GLU A 90 -9.36 -15.47 -9.00
N VAL A 91 -9.67 -14.27 -8.53
CA VAL A 91 -8.71 -13.42 -7.78
C VAL A 91 -8.53 -13.95 -6.35
N GLU A 92 -9.60 -14.40 -5.70
CA GLU A 92 -9.55 -14.99 -4.35
C GLU A 92 -8.79 -16.32 -4.33
N ASP A 93 -8.99 -17.14 -5.37
CA ASP A 93 -8.25 -18.40 -5.54
C ASP A 93 -6.74 -18.14 -5.75
N GLN A 94 -6.37 -16.98 -6.33
CA GLN A 94 -4.98 -16.58 -6.47
C GLN A 94 -4.35 -16.02 -5.20
N GLU A 95 -5.09 -15.24 -4.42
CA GLU A 95 -4.62 -14.84 -3.09
C GLU A 95 -4.30 -16.07 -2.24
N LYS A 96 -5.15 -17.11 -2.31
CA LYS A 96 -4.91 -18.41 -1.66
C LYS A 96 -3.66 -19.10 -2.24
N MET A 97 -3.50 -19.12 -3.56
CA MET A 97 -2.30 -19.67 -4.22
C MET A 97 -1.01 -18.97 -3.75
N PHE A 98 -0.98 -17.63 -3.66
CA PHE A 98 0.19 -16.90 -3.17
C PHE A 98 0.50 -17.21 -1.71
N VAL A 99 -0.52 -17.40 -0.86
CA VAL A 99 -0.34 -17.85 0.52
C VAL A 99 0.25 -19.26 0.57
N GLU A 100 -0.21 -20.18 -0.28
CA GLU A 100 0.35 -21.54 -0.37
C GLU A 100 1.80 -21.53 -0.89
N LEU A 101 2.08 -20.74 -1.93
CA LEU A 101 3.44 -20.58 -2.45
C LEU A 101 4.39 -20.00 -1.40
N LYS A 102 3.92 -19.05 -0.59
CA LYS A 102 4.71 -18.50 0.53
C LYS A 102 5.04 -19.59 1.55
N LYS A 103 4.07 -20.42 1.95
CA LYS A 103 4.32 -21.56 2.85
C LYS A 103 5.35 -22.54 2.26
N ILE A 104 5.20 -22.89 0.98
CA ILE A 104 6.16 -23.75 0.28
C ILE A 104 7.57 -23.13 0.28
N THR A 105 7.67 -21.80 0.12
CA THR A 105 8.94 -21.08 0.12
C THR A 105 9.59 -21.12 1.51
N GLU A 106 8.83 -20.81 2.56
CA GLU A 106 9.29 -20.90 3.95
C GLU A 106 9.75 -22.32 4.31
N GLU A 107 9.01 -23.35 3.89
CA GLU A 107 9.41 -24.75 4.08
C GLU A 107 10.65 -25.14 3.25
N SER A 108 10.87 -24.49 2.10
CA SER A 108 12.06 -24.70 1.26
C SER A 108 13.31 -24.08 1.88
N GLU A 109 13.19 -22.94 2.55
CA GLU A 109 14.31 -22.28 3.24
C GLU A 109 14.85 -23.10 4.42
N GLY A 110 13.96 -23.84 5.09
CA GLY A 110 14.32 -24.78 6.16
C GLY A 110 14.76 -26.17 5.68
N ALA A 111 14.69 -26.46 4.37
CA ALA A 111 15.11 -27.74 3.85
C ALA A 111 16.64 -27.84 3.83
N GLU A 112 17.18 -28.86 4.49
CA GLU A 112 18.62 -29.13 4.46
C GLU A 112 19.12 -29.36 3.03
N SER A 113 20.33 -28.88 2.75
CA SER A 113 21.00 -29.11 1.46
C SER A 113 21.11 -30.61 1.20
N LEU A 114 20.87 -31.03 -0.05
CA LEU A 114 21.18 -32.37 -0.50
C LEU A 114 22.69 -32.55 -0.55
N ASP A 115 23.30 -32.88 0.59
CA ASP A 115 24.65 -33.41 0.59
C ASP A 115 24.60 -34.87 0.15
N ILE A 116 25.01 -35.11 -1.09
CA ILE A 116 25.16 -36.45 -1.66
C ILE A 116 26.50 -37.01 -1.18
N SER A 117 26.78 -37.00 0.13
CA SER A 117 28.10 -37.37 0.61
C SER A 117 28.37 -38.87 0.55
N ASN A 118 27.34 -39.73 0.52
CA ASN A 118 27.56 -41.17 0.61
C ASN A 118 26.92 -41.95 -0.54
N GLY A 119 27.36 -41.69 -1.78
CA GLY A 119 27.11 -42.59 -2.92
C GLY A 119 27.55 -44.05 -2.70
N THR A 120 28.19 -44.34 -1.56
CA THR A 120 28.53 -45.67 -1.07
C THR A 120 27.33 -46.43 -0.49
N TYR A 121 26.20 -45.80 -0.14
CA TYR A 121 25.09 -46.53 0.49
C TYR A 121 24.59 -47.72 -0.34
N PHE A 122 24.32 -47.49 -1.63
CA PHE A 122 23.83 -48.57 -2.51
C PHE A 122 24.90 -49.66 -2.69
N SER A 123 26.18 -49.30 -2.69
CA SER A 123 27.27 -50.28 -2.70
C SER A 123 27.47 -50.99 -1.35
N ASP A 124 27.15 -50.34 -0.23
CA ASP A 124 27.24 -50.92 1.11
C ASP A 124 26.07 -51.87 1.36
N VAL A 125 24.88 -51.57 0.83
CA VAL A 125 23.73 -52.50 0.81
C VAL A 125 24.01 -53.69 -0.09
N ASP A 126 24.50 -53.46 -1.32
CA ASP A 126 24.88 -54.57 -2.22
C ASP A 126 26.00 -55.40 -1.59
N GLY A 127 27.02 -54.74 -1.05
CA GLY A 127 28.08 -55.36 -0.26
C GLY A 127 27.54 -56.15 0.92
N PHE A 128 26.52 -55.64 1.63
CA PHE A 128 25.87 -56.35 2.72
C PHE A 128 25.19 -57.63 2.22
N VAL A 129 24.39 -57.53 1.16
CA VAL A 129 23.67 -58.67 0.57
C VAL A 129 24.63 -59.75 0.07
N GLN A 130 25.73 -59.36 -0.58
CA GLN A 130 26.71 -60.30 -1.15
C GLN A 130 27.62 -60.92 -0.08
N ASN A 131 28.01 -60.15 0.94
CA ASN A 131 28.99 -60.59 1.93
C ASN A 131 28.38 -61.09 3.24
N PHE A 132 27.06 -60.96 3.43
CA PHE A 132 26.37 -61.55 4.56
C PHE A 132 26.35 -63.09 4.42
N LYS A 133 27.40 -63.72 4.97
CA LYS A 133 27.58 -65.17 4.93
C LYS A 133 26.69 -65.84 5.97
N LEU A 134 25.45 -66.14 5.60
CA LEU A 134 24.52 -66.93 6.40
C LEU A 134 25.13 -68.26 6.88
N THR A 135 26.02 -68.84 6.07
CA THR A 135 26.81 -70.05 6.41
C THR A 135 27.67 -69.88 7.66
N THR A 136 28.22 -68.68 7.89
CA THR A 136 29.04 -68.38 9.08
C THR A 136 28.16 -68.28 10.33
N MET A 137 26.97 -67.69 10.20
CA MET A 137 25.99 -67.64 11.29
C MET A 137 25.38 -69.01 11.58
N ASN A 138 25.11 -69.83 10.57
CA ASN A 138 24.61 -71.19 10.75
C ASN A 138 25.63 -72.09 11.46
N ALA A 139 26.92 -71.92 11.18
CA ALA A 139 27.98 -72.62 11.89
C ALA A 139 28.05 -72.18 13.37
N LEU A 140 27.97 -70.88 13.65
CA LEU A 140 27.91 -70.35 15.01
C LEU A 140 26.65 -70.84 15.75
N TYR A 141 25.50 -70.81 15.09
CA TYR A 141 24.23 -71.29 15.63
C TYR A 141 24.27 -72.78 15.96
N GLY A 142 24.72 -73.61 15.02
CA GLY A 142 24.88 -75.05 15.23
C GLY A 142 25.81 -75.37 16.40
N PHE A 143 26.92 -74.62 16.50
CA PHE A 143 27.83 -74.74 17.63
C PHE A 143 27.18 -74.32 18.97
N LEU A 144 26.47 -73.18 19.01
CA LEU A 144 25.76 -72.75 20.22
C LEU A 144 24.72 -73.79 20.63
N GLN A 145 23.97 -74.35 19.68
CA GLN A 145 23.04 -75.44 19.96
C GLN A 145 23.74 -76.68 20.53
N GLU A 146 24.89 -77.09 19.97
CA GLU A 146 25.67 -78.22 20.48
C GLU A 146 26.16 -77.95 21.92
N ALA A 147 26.69 -76.75 22.18
CA ALA A 147 27.12 -76.33 23.51
C ALA A 147 25.96 -76.32 24.52
N PHE A 148 24.78 -75.81 24.13
CA PHE A 148 23.58 -75.81 24.98
C PHE A 148 23.09 -77.24 25.26
N ASN A 149 23.03 -78.11 24.26
CA ASN A 149 22.64 -79.51 24.41
C ASN A 149 23.57 -80.23 25.38
N ASN A 150 24.89 -80.01 25.26
CA ASN A 150 25.88 -80.63 26.14
C ASN A 150 25.75 -80.17 27.60
N VAL A 151 25.41 -78.90 27.84
CA VAL A 151 25.12 -78.38 29.19
C VAL A 151 23.82 -78.98 29.75
N GLU A 152 22.79 -79.14 28.92
CA GLU A 152 21.56 -79.84 29.32
C GLU A 152 21.82 -81.32 29.66
N GLU A 153 22.66 -82.01 28.89
CA GLU A 153 23.06 -83.38 29.21
C GLU A 153 23.76 -83.51 30.56
N LEU A 154 24.54 -82.50 30.99
CA LEU A 154 25.15 -82.47 32.33
C LEU A 154 24.11 -82.28 33.45
N LYS A 155 23.05 -81.52 33.21
CA LYS A 155 21.95 -81.33 34.19
C LYS A 155 21.18 -82.63 34.45
N GLY A 156 21.16 -83.54 33.47
CA GLY A 156 20.48 -84.84 33.56
C GLY A 156 21.24 -85.93 34.34
N LEU A 157 22.44 -85.63 34.85
CA LEU A 157 23.24 -86.59 35.60
C LEU A 157 22.72 -86.77 37.05
N PRO A 158 22.59 -88.01 37.55
CA PRO A 158 22.13 -88.26 38.91
C PRO A 158 23.16 -87.71 39.92
N SER A 159 22.69 -86.88 40.85
CA SER A 159 23.55 -86.12 41.76
C SER A 159 24.19 -86.93 42.89
N LYS A 160 24.09 -88.27 42.91
CA LYS A 160 24.66 -89.11 43.97
C LYS A 160 25.10 -90.50 43.50
N ASP A 161 26.30 -90.87 43.92
CA ASP A 161 26.79 -92.23 44.25
C ASP A 161 27.17 -93.24 43.16
N SER A 162 27.52 -92.79 41.95
CA SER A 162 28.47 -93.57 41.12
C SER A 162 29.42 -92.60 40.45
N GLY A 163 30.71 -92.97 40.42
CA GLY A 163 31.84 -92.08 40.13
C GLY A 163 31.56 -91.11 39.00
N ILE A 164 32.03 -89.86 39.18
CA ILE A 164 32.01 -88.82 38.15
C ILE A 164 32.27 -89.51 36.81
N ASP A 165 31.32 -89.42 35.87
CA ASP A 165 31.49 -89.90 34.50
C ASP A 165 32.50 -88.98 33.83
N TRP A 166 33.75 -89.19 34.22
CA TRP A 166 34.91 -88.39 33.85
C TRP A 166 35.09 -88.36 32.34
N PRO A 167 34.83 -89.44 31.57
CA PRO A 167 34.74 -89.37 30.13
C PRO A 167 33.74 -88.32 29.64
N LYS A 168 32.53 -88.27 30.19
CA LYS A 168 31.49 -87.33 29.77
C LYS A 168 31.77 -85.90 30.23
N PHE A 169 32.31 -85.72 31.43
CA PHE A 169 32.78 -84.41 31.91
C PHE A 169 33.96 -83.88 31.08
N MET A 170 34.91 -84.76 30.74
CA MET A 170 36.02 -84.44 29.84
C MET A 170 35.54 -84.13 28.43
N ASP A 171 34.53 -84.83 27.93
CA ASP A 171 33.94 -84.54 26.61
C ASP A 171 33.32 -83.14 26.59
N VAL A 172 32.50 -82.78 27.59
CA VAL A 172 31.95 -81.42 27.69
C VAL A 172 33.05 -80.38 27.85
N THR A 173 34.06 -80.65 28.67
CA THR A 173 35.20 -79.72 28.86
C THR A 173 35.98 -79.53 27.56
N ASN A 174 36.23 -80.61 26.80
CA ASN A 174 36.90 -80.56 25.50
C ASN A 174 36.05 -79.80 24.47
N GLN A 175 34.73 -79.98 24.48
CA GLN A 175 33.81 -79.24 23.60
C GLN A 175 33.73 -77.75 23.96
N LEU A 176 33.74 -77.41 25.26
CA LEU A 176 33.83 -76.02 25.72
C LEU A 176 35.19 -75.39 25.38
N GLN A 177 36.28 -76.15 25.42
CA GLN A 177 37.58 -75.67 24.93
C GLN A 177 37.56 -75.36 23.43
N LYS A 178 36.74 -76.08 22.64
CA LYS A 178 36.56 -75.78 21.22
C LYS A 178 35.86 -74.45 20.96
N PHE A 179 35.20 -73.85 21.96
CA PHE A 179 34.67 -72.48 21.87
C PHE A 179 35.76 -71.48 21.45
N GLY A 180 36.99 -71.66 21.95
CA GLY A 180 38.14 -70.83 21.59
C GLY A 180 38.45 -70.82 20.08
N PHE A 181 38.15 -71.91 19.37
CA PHE A 181 38.37 -72.01 17.92
C PHE A 181 37.40 -71.14 17.10
N TYR A 182 36.26 -70.73 17.68
CA TYR A 182 35.27 -69.88 17.01
C TYR A 182 35.47 -68.39 17.31
N SER A 183 36.46 -68.03 18.13
CA SER A 183 36.77 -66.63 18.46
C SER A 183 36.98 -65.76 17.21
N THR A 184 37.73 -66.26 16.22
CA THR A 184 37.95 -65.58 14.94
C THR A 184 36.66 -65.36 14.16
N THR A 185 35.76 -66.35 14.16
CA THR A 185 34.46 -66.27 13.48
C THR A 185 33.56 -65.22 14.13
N ILE A 186 33.50 -65.21 15.45
CA ILE A 186 32.71 -64.23 16.24
C ILE A 186 33.28 -62.81 16.02
N SER A 187 34.60 -62.64 16.09
CA SER A 187 35.25 -61.35 15.83
C SER A 187 34.99 -60.86 14.41
N THR A 188 35.12 -61.73 13.40
CA THR A 188 34.85 -61.37 12.00
C THR A 188 33.40 -60.93 11.80
N PHE A 189 32.45 -61.63 12.41
CA PHE A 189 31.04 -61.25 12.35
C PHE A 189 30.77 -59.91 13.03
N HIS A 190 31.36 -59.68 14.21
CA HIS A 190 31.25 -58.42 14.94
C HIS A 190 31.83 -57.23 14.17
N ASP A 191 33.03 -57.38 13.61
CA ASP A 191 33.68 -56.34 12.81
C ASP A 191 32.89 -56.03 11.54
N TYR A 192 32.31 -57.05 10.91
CA TYR A 192 31.41 -56.88 9.78
C TYR A 192 30.13 -56.12 10.17
N MET A 193 29.46 -56.51 11.27
CA MET A 193 28.26 -55.80 11.75
C MET A 193 28.53 -54.34 12.09
N LYS A 194 29.72 -54.03 12.65
CA LYS A 194 30.16 -52.65 12.85
C LYS A 194 30.35 -51.89 11.54
N SER A 195 30.90 -52.53 10.51
CA SER A 195 31.15 -51.90 9.21
C SER A 195 29.88 -51.51 8.45
N VAL A 196 28.73 -52.09 8.81
CA VAL A 196 27.42 -51.83 8.18
C VAL A 196 26.42 -51.14 9.12
N ALA A 197 26.84 -50.72 10.31
CA ALA A 197 25.96 -50.10 11.30
C ALA A 197 25.32 -48.78 10.81
N HIS A 198 25.98 -48.06 9.90
CA HIS A 198 25.44 -46.84 9.28
C HIS A 198 24.23 -47.09 8.38
N LEU A 199 23.95 -48.34 8.00
CA LEU A 199 22.74 -48.68 7.24
C LEU A 199 21.47 -48.52 8.10
N GLU A 200 21.56 -48.53 9.43
CA GLU A 200 20.43 -48.39 10.36
C GLU A 200 19.81 -46.99 10.31
N THR A 201 20.63 -45.94 10.17
CA THR A 201 20.18 -44.54 10.11
C THR A 201 19.83 -44.09 8.70
N PHE A 202 19.85 -44.99 7.72
CA PHE A 202 19.57 -44.66 6.33
C PHE A 202 18.20 -44.01 6.05
N PRO A 203 17.09 -44.43 6.69
CA PRO A 203 15.82 -43.72 6.51
C PRO A 203 15.92 -42.23 6.85
N GLU A 204 16.80 -41.85 7.78
CA GLU A 204 17.04 -40.46 8.16
C GLU A 204 17.84 -39.72 7.08
N ILE A 205 18.80 -40.38 6.42
CA ILE A 205 19.56 -39.84 5.27
C ILE A 205 18.64 -39.54 4.07
N LEU A 206 17.51 -40.24 3.95
CA LEU A 206 16.53 -40.00 2.89
C LEU A 206 15.52 -38.88 3.21
N ASN A 207 15.50 -38.34 4.44
CA ASN A 207 14.54 -37.30 4.81
C ASN A 207 14.64 -36.04 3.94
N PRO A 208 15.82 -35.51 3.60
CA PRO A 208 15.95 -34.38 2.69
C PRO A 208 15.32 -34.65 1.31
N TYR A 209 15.48 -35.87 0.77
CA TYR A 209 14.87 -36.27 -0.50
C TYR A 209 13.35 -36.32 -0.42
N ARG A 210 12.80 -36.89 0.66
CA ARG A 210 11.35 -36.91 0.90
C ARG A 210 10.80 -35.49 1.00
N THR A 211 11.50 -34.60 1.68
CA THR A 211 11.12 -33.19 1.80
C THR A 211 11.11 -32.51 0.43
N ILE A 212 12.15 -32.70 -0.39
CA ILE A 212 12.23 -32.11 -1.73
C ILE A 212 11.16 -32.66 -2.67
N ILE A 213 10.90 -33.97 -2.67
CA ILE A 213 9.83 -34.57 -3.47
C ILE A 213 8.47 -33.96 -3.08
N ARG A 214 8.19 -33.86 -1.78
CA ARG A 214 6.96 -33.22 -1.27
C ARG A 214 6.86 -31.76 -1.72
N LEU A 215 7.95 -31.00 -1.70
CA LEU A 215 7.98 -29.60 -2.16
C LEU A 215 7.75 -29.50 -3.67
N ILE A 216 8.30 -30.42 -4.47
CA ILE A 216 8.06 -30.50 -5.92
C ILE A 216 6.59 -30.80 -6.22
N GLU A 217 6.01 -31.80 -5.55
CA GLU A 217 4.60 -32.17 -5.70
C GLU A 217 3.66 -31.03 -5.27
N ALA A 218 3.96 -30.38 -4.15
CA ALA A 218 3.20 -29.23 -3.67
C ALA A 218 3.23 -28.08 -4.68
N ARG A 219 4.38 -27.78 -5.29
CA ARG A 219 4.49 -26.76 -6.35
C ARG A 219 3.73 -27.15 -7.61
N ALA A 220 3.83 -28.41 -8.04
CA ALA A 220 3.14 -28.91 -9.24
C ALA A 220 1.61 -28.93 -9.07
N GLY A 221 1.12 -29.05 -7.84
CA GLY A 221 -0.31 -29.02 -7.52
C GLY A 221 -0.94 -27.62 -7.50
N LEU A 222 -0.14 -26.55 -7.53
CA LEU A 222 -0.66 -25.17 -7.56
C LEU A 222 -1.35 -24.90 -8.89
N LYS A 223 -2.62 -24.47 -8.83
CA LYS A 223 -3.38 -24.06 -10.02
C LYS A 223 -3.05 -22.61 -10.37
N THR A 224 -2.56 -22.37 -11.58
CA THR A 224 -2.25 -21.02 -12.11
C THR A 224 -3.42 -20.37 -12.84
N SER A 225 -4.65 -20.86 -12.65
CA SER A 225 -5.83 -20.26 -13.30
C SER A 225 -6.03 -18.81 -12.85
N GLY A 226 -6.45 -17.94 -13.77
CA GLY A 226 -6.77 -16.54 -13.49
C GLY A 226 -5.59 -15.54 -13.54
N THR A 227 -4.37 -15.97 -13.91
CA THR A 227 -3.17 -15.08 -13.91
C THR A 227 -3.32 -13.94 -14.91
N GLU A 228 -3.90 -14.23 -16.07
CA GLU A 228 -4.25 -13.22 -17.08
C GLU A 228 -5.29 -12.21 -16.55
N ALA A 229 -6.26 -12.67 -15.73
CA ALA A 229 -7.27 -11.81 -15.14
C ALA A 229 -6.69 -10.89 -14.06
N LEU A 230 -5.81 -11.41 -13.19
CA LEU A 230 -5.10 -10.58 -12.20
C LEU A 230 -4.13 -9.61 -12.87
N GLN A 231 -3.35 -10.06 -13.85
CA GLN A 231 -2.47 -9.19 -14.63
C GLN A 231 -3.27 -8.09 -15.33
N GLY A 232 -4.42 -8.43 -15.91
CA GLY A 232 -5.35 -7.48 -16.52
C GLY A 232 -5.90 -6.47 -15.50
N ASN A 233 -6.27 -6.91 -14.30
CA ASN A 233 -6.75 -6.02 -13.24
C ASN A 233 -5.65 -5.08 -12.72
N ILE A 234 -4.42 -5.58 -12.54
CA ILE A 234 -3.26 -4.76 -12.17
C ILE A 234 -2.97 -3.74 -13.27
N ALA A 235 -2.94 -4.15 -14.54
CA ALA A 235 -2.72 -3.24 -15.67
C ALA A 235 -3.77 -2.12 -15.71
N GLN A 236 -5.05 -2.44 -15.52
CA GLN A 236 -6.12 -1.43 -15.47
C GLN A 236 -5.98 -0.48 -14.28
N PHE A 237 -5.53 -0.96 -13.12
CA PHE A 237 -5.23 -0.10 -11.97
C PHE A 237 -4.07 0.85 -12.27
N ILE A 238 -2.99 0.34 -12.87
CA ILE A 238 -1.85 1.15 -13.29
C ILE A 238 -2.25 2.22 -14.31
N ASP A 239 -3.07 1.88 -15.30
CA ASP A 239 -3.59 2.84 -16.28
C ASP A 239 -4.43 3.93 -15.62
N LEU A 240 -5.27 3.57 -14.64
CA LEU A 240 -6.02 4.55 -13.85
C LEU A 240 -5.08 5.52 -13.13
N LEU A 241 -3.99 5.01 -12.54
CA LEU A 241 -3.03 5.85 -11.84
C LEU A 241 -2.29 6.80 -12.80
N LYS A 242 -1.91 6.34 -14.01
CA LYS A 242 -1.31 7.20 -15.05
C LYS A 242 -2.24 8.35 -15.42
N VAL A 243 -3.52 8.05 -15.65
CA VAL A 243 -4.53 9.07 -15.97
C VAL A 243 -4.70 10.03 -14.79
N SER A 244 -4.80 9.51 -13.56
CA SER A 244 -4.87 10.34 -12.33
C SER A 244 -3.71 11.31 -12.22
N ASN A 245 -2.48 10.83 -12.41
CA ASN A 245 -1.27 11.64 -12.39
C ASN A 245 -1.27 12.74 -13.45
N SER A 246 -1.68 12.41 -14.68
CA SER A 246 -1.75 13.38 -15.76
C SER A 246 -2.73 14.53 -15.48
N SER A 247 -3.74 14.29 -14.63
CA SER A 247 -4.81 15.22 -14.28
C SER A 247 -4.58 16.01 -12.98
N ASN A 248 -3.46 15.77 -12.28
CA ASN A 248 -3.16 16.37 -10.97
C ASN A 248 -3.10 17.90 -11.02
N GLU A 249 -2.49 18.47 -12.07
CA GLU A 249 -2.35 19.92 -12.20
C GLU A 249 -3.72 20.60 -12.36
N GLU A 250 -4.57 20.04 -13.23
CA GLU A 250 -5.92 20.53 -13.48
C GLU A 250 -6.80 20.39 -12.23
N PHE A 251 -6.71 19.28 -11.51
CA PHE A 251 -7.44 19.09 -10.27
C PHE A 251 -6.97 20.08 -9.17
N SER A 252 -5.65 20.29 -9.08
CA SER A 252 -5.07 21.28 -8.16
C SER A 252 -5.55 22.71 -8.49
N MET A 253 -5.72 23.05 -9.77
CA MET A 253 -6.25 24.34 -10.17
C MET A 253 -7.71 24.50 -9.75
N ILE A 254 -8.56 23.48 -9.96
CA ILE A 254 -9.95 23.47 -9.49
C ILE A 254 -10.01 23.69 -7.98
N TYR A 255 -9.22 22.94 -7.21
CA TYR A 255 -9.16 23.09 -5.76
C TYR A 255 -8.81 24.52 -5.35
N ARG A 256 -7.74 25.08 -5.92
CA ARG A 256 -7.30 26.44 -5.64
C ARG A 256 -8.39 27.46 -5.99
N LEU A 257 -9.10 27.33 -7.12
CA LEU A 257 -10.22 28.20 -7.48
C LEU A 257 -11.37 28.13 -6.47
N ILE A 258 -11.77 26.92 -6.06
CA ILE A 258 -12.83 26.73 -5.06
C ILE A 258 -12.42 27.38 -3.74
N HIS A 259 -11.21 27.09 -3.28
CA HIS A 259 -10.69 27.61 -2.02
C HIS A 259 -10.63 29.15 -2.03
N SER A 260 -10.14 29.72 -3.13
CA SER A 260 -9.94 31.15 -3.31
C SER A 260 -11.29 31.89 -3.36
N ARG A 261 -12.27 31.37 -4.11
CA ARG A 261 -13.61 31.95 -4.23
C ARG A 261 -14.46 31.77 -2.98
N ALA A 262 -14.26 30.71 -2.21
CA ALA A 262 -14.91 30.52 -0.91
C ALA A 262 -14.37 31.46 0.18
N ASN A 263 -13.11 31.90 0.06
CA ASN A 263 -12.40 32.73 1.04
C ASN A 263 -11.84 34.04 0.44
N PRO A 264 -12.69 34.89 -0.18
CA PRO A 264 -12.23 36.02 -0.99
C PRO A 264 -11.56 37.16 -0.18
N VAL A 265 -11.74 37.16 1.14
CA VAL A 265 -11.15 38.14 2.07
C VAL A 265 -9.70 37.79 2.42
N GLN A 266 -9.30 36.51 2.28
CA GLN A 266 -7.93 36.05 2.59
C GLN A 266 -6.98 36.20 1.39
N MET A 267 -7.44 36.82 0.31
CA MET A 267 -6.68 36.96 -0.92
C MET A 267 -5.75 38.17 -0.88
N ASN A 268 -4.54 37.98 -1.36
CA ASN A 268 -3.69 39.11 -1.72
C ASN A 268 -4.29 39.83 -2.92
N ARG A 269 -4.48 41.14 -2.80
CA ARG A 269 -5.01 42.02 -3.84
C ARG A 269 -4.04 43.16 -4.06
N GLU A 270 -3.66 43.38 -5.30
CA GLU A 270 -2.79 44.46 -5.71
C GLU A 270 -3.62 45.66 -6.14
N VAL A 271 -4.72 45.42 -6.86
CA VAL A 271 -5.43 46.47 -7.61
C VAL A 271 -6.89 46.65 -7.21
N THR A 272 -7.49 45.68 -6.50
CA THR A 272 -8.89 45.72 -6.06
C THR A 272 -9.07 45.66 -4.54
N ILE A 273 -8.15 46.24 -3.75
CA ILE A 273 -8.10 46.10 -2.29
C ILE A 273 -9.44 46.49 -1.60
N GLY A 274 -10.17 47.48 -2.11
CA GLY A 274 -11.49 47.85 -1.59
C GLY A 274 -12.68 47.02 -2.06
N PHE A 275 -12.45 45.99 -2.88
CA PHE A 275 -13.47 45.07 -3.38
C PHE A 275 -13.21 43.66 -2.83
N LEU A 276 -13.26 43.52 -1.50
CA LEU A 276 -12.88 42.28 -0.80
C LEU A 276 -13.76 41.08 -1.16
N ASN A 277 -15.02 41.30 -1.53
CA ASN A 277 -15.94 40.28 -2.03
C ASN A 277 -15.98 40.21 -3.56
N GLY A 278 -14.98 40.81 -4.24
CA GLY A 278 -14.84 40.82 -5.70
C GLY A 278 -16.04 41.46 -6.40
N VAL A 279 -16.61 40.74 -7.36
CA VAL A 279 -17.77 41.18 -8.16
C VAL A 279 -18.93 41.73 -7.32
N THR A 280 -19.19 41.16 -6.14
CA THR A 280 -20.29 41.63 -5.27
C THR A 280 -20.07 43.08 -4.83
N ASP A 281 -18.86 43.43 -4.39
CA ASP A 281 -18.56 44.79 -3.95
C ASP A 281 -18.45 45.75 -5.13
N PHE A 282 -17.94 45.25 -6.26
CA PHE A 282 -17.90 45.99 -7.52
C PHE A 282 -19.30 46.33 -8.04
N HIS A 283 -20.26 45.41 -7.95
CA HIS A 283 -21.65 45.65 -8.32
C HIS A 283 -22.30 46.74 -7.47
N ARG A 284 -21.94 46.78 -6.18
CA ARG A 284 -22.47 47.80 -5.28
C ARG A 284 -21.84 49.18 -5.49
N LEU A 285 -20.72 49.32 -6.21
CA LEU A 285 -20.10 50.61 -6.52
C LEU A 285 -21.09 51.58 -7.18
N LEU A 286 -21.84 51.12 -8.18
CA LEU A 286 -22.85 51.93 -8.85
C LEU A 286 -23.95 52.37 -7.87
N LYS A 287 -24.39 51.45 -7.00
CA LYS A 287 -25.41 51.72 -5.98
C LYS A 287 -24.94 52.76 -4.98
N ASP A 288 -23.68 52.67 -4.55
CA ASP A 288 -23.08 53.64 -3.63
C ASP A 288 -22.97 55.03 -4.26
N LEU A 289 -22.59 55.11 -5.54
CA LEU A 289 -22.52 56.38 -6.28
C LEU A 289 -23.89 57.04 -6.47
N GLN A 290 -24.95 56.24 -6.54
CA GLN A 290 -26.33 56.69 -6.67
C GLN A 290 -27.02 56.93 -5.33
N ASP A 291 -26.34 56.67 -4.20
CA ASP A 291 -26.91 56.88 -2.87
C ASP A 291 -27.20 58.38 -2.63
N PRO A 292 -28.46 58.76 -2.31
CA PRO A 292 -28.80 60.16 -2.05
C PRO A 292 -27.99 60.80 -0.92
N SER A 293 -27.54 60.02 0.07
CA SER A 293 -26.71 60.50 1.17
C SER A 293 -25.30 60.88 0.71
N PHE A 294 -24.76 60.18 -0.29
CA PHE A 294 -23.49 60.55 -0.93
C PHE A 294 -23.62 61.84 -1.73
N ALA A 295 -24.71 61.98 -2.50
CA ALA A 295 -25.04 63.22 -3.21
C ALA A 295 -25.21 64.43 -2.27
N LYS A 296 -25.86 64.23 -1.11
CA LYS A 296 -25.98 65.27 -0.07
C LYS A 296 -24.63 65.68 0.51
N MET A 297 -23.67 64.75 0.62
CA MET A 297 -22.35 65.01 1.21
C MET A 297 -21.39 65.70 0.25
N VAL A 298 -21.36 65.30 -1.02
CA VAL A 298 -20.35 65.75 -2.00
C VAL A 298 -20.91 66.78 -3.00
N GLY A 299 -22.24 66.84 -3.16
CA GLY A 299 -22.96 67.69 -4.09
C GLY A 299 -23.26 66.99 -5.42
N GLU A 300 -24.51 67.08 -5.87
CA GLU A 300 -25.04 66.36 -7.04
C GLU A 300 -24.21 66.54 -8.32
N LYS A 301 -23.77 67.77 -8.61
CA LYS A 301 -22.94 68.06 -9.79
C LYS A 301 -21.60 67.30 -9.76
N LYS A 302 -21.00 67.13 -8.58
CA LYS A 302 -19.73 66.40 -8.43
C LYS A 302 -19.95 64.89 -8.54
N VAL A 303 -21.04 64.38 -7.95
CA VAL A 303 -21.43 62.97 -8.11
C VAL A 303 -21.68 62.64 -9.58
N LYS A 304 -22.37 63.50 -10.33
CA LYS A 304 -22.58 63.30 -11.77
C LYS A 304 -21.27 63.23 -12.55
N LYS A 305 -20.34 64.17 -12.29
CA LYS A 305 -18.98 64.13 -12.90
C LYS A 305 -18.23 62.86 -12.54
N LEU A 306 -18.34 62.39 -11.30
CA LEU A 306 -17.69 61.16 -10.84
C LEU A 306 -18.29 59.93 -11.53
N LEU A 307 -19.62 59.86 -11.64
CA LEU A 307 -20.33 58.80 -12.36
C LEU A 307 -19.95 58.78 -13.84
N ASP A 308 -19.94 59.94 -14.50
CA ASP A 308 -19.50 60.07 -15.89
C ASP A 308 -18.04 59.66 -16.06
N GLY A 309 -17.19 60.06 -15.10
CA GLY A 309 -15.81 59.63 -15.01
C GLY A 309 -15.71 58.12 -14.92
N LEU A 310 -16.46 57.46 -14.03
CA LEU A 310 -16.41 56.03 -13.76
C LEU A 310 -17.12 55.14 -14.79
N LYS A 311 -17.77 55.73 -15.82
CA LYS A 311 -18.45 54.96 -16.88
C LYS A 311 -17.60 53.88 -17.53
N PRO A 312 -16.31 54.11 -17.89
CA PRO A 312 -15.48 53.08 -18.50
C PRO A 312 -15.38 51.81 -17.66
N ILE A 313 -15.11 51.93 -16.36
CA ILE A 313 -15.01 50.74 -15.51
C ILE A 313 -16.39 50.13 -15.21
N LEU A 314 -17.43 50.94 -15.06
CA LEU A 314 -18.79 50.42 -14.90
C LEU A 314 -19.27 49.67 -16.16
N SER A 315 -18.74 49.99 -17.34
CA SER A 315 -19.12 49.33 -18.60
C SER A 315 -18.59 47.89 -18.72
N ILE A 316 -17.53 47.52 -17.98
CA ILE A 316 -17.02 46.14 -17.96
C ILE A 316 -17.78 45.24 -16.99
N GLN A 317 -18.65 45.80 -16.15
CA GLN A 317 -19.37 45.06 -15.11
C GLN A 317 -20.18 43.90 -15.68
N SER A 318 -20.91 44.10 -16.78
CA SER A 318 -21.70 43.03 -17.40
C SER A 318 -20.84 41.86 -17.89
N LYS A 319 -19.65 42.13 -18.43
CA LYS A 319 -18.71 41.09 -18.86
C LYS A 319 -18.09 40.35 -17.68
N VAL A 320 -17.77 41.07 -16.61
CA VAL A 320 -17.26 40.47 -15.36
C VAL A 320 -18.35 39.61 -14.70
N ASP A 321 -19.60 40.06 -14.73
CA ASP A 321 -20.76 39.30 -14.23
C ASP A 321 -20.98 38.02 -15.06
N GLU A 322 -20.91 38.10 -16.39
CA GLU A 322 -21.02 36.94 -17.28
C GLU A 322 -19.91 35.91 -16.99
N LEU A 323 -18.65 36.38 -16.85
CA LEU A 323 -17.54 35.52 -16.48
C LEU A 323 -17.75 34.91 -15.09
N ASN A 324 -18.15 35.71 -14.10
CA ASN A 324 -18.37 35.22 -12.75
C ASN A 324 -19.43 34.10 -12.71
N GLY A 325 -20.52 34.25 -13.47
CA GLY A 325 -21.56 33.22 -13.59
C GLY A 325 -21.04 31.89 -14.14
N LYS A 326 -20.04 31.91 -15.03
CA LYS A 326 -19.37 30.69 -15.53
C LYS A 326 -18.59 29.94 -14.43
N PHE A 327 -18.25 30.61 -13.33
CA PHE A 327 -17.53 30.04 -12.18
C PHE A 327 -18.41 29.91 -10.92
N ASP A 328 -19.74 29.94 -11.05
CA ASP A 328 -20.66 29.83 -9.91
C ASP A 328 -20.56 28.47 -9.20
N LEU A 329 -20.22 27.40 -9.95
CA LEU A 329 -19.97 26.06 -9.41
C LEU A 329 -18.79 26.01 -8.40
N PHE A 330 -17.94 27.02 -8.39
CA PHE A 330 -16.79 27.13 -7.47
C PHE A 330 -17.04 28.15 -6.35
N SER A 331 -18.28 28.62 -6.17
CA SER A 331 -18.62 29.59 -5.13
C SER A 331 -18.83 28.96 -3.75
N LYS A 332 -18.92 29.80 -2.72
CA LYS A 332 -19.20 29.40 -1.33
C LYS A 332 -20.52 28.62 -1.16
N ASN A 333 -21.45 28.76 -2.11
CA ASN A 333 -22.74 28.08 -2.12
C ASN A 333 -22.74 26.79 -2.96
N SER A 334 -21.59 26.39 -3.50
CA SER A 334 -21.46 25.12 -4.21
C SER A 334 -21.68 23.94 -3.24
N SER A 335 -22.25 22.85 -3.76
CA SER A 335 -22.39 21.59 -3.01
C SER A 335 -21.04 20.89 -2.73
N LEU A 336 -19.95 21.40 -3.31
CA LEU A 336 -18.60 20.89 -3.15
C LEU A 336 -17.97 21.51 -1.90
N SER A 337 -17.87 20.74 -0.81
CA SER A 337 -17.17 21.25 0.37
C SER A 337 -15.67 21.37 0.07
N THR A 338 -15.07 22.51 0.43
CA THR A 338 -13.63 22.77 0.21
C THR A 338 -12.75 21.69 0.86
N SER A 339 -13.20 21.10 1.97
CA SER A 339 -12.52 19.98 2.63
C SER A 339 -12.58 18.68 1.82
N GLN A 340 -13.71 18.35 1.18
CA GLN A 340 -13.81 17.17 0.31
C GLN A 340 -12.88 17.29 -0.90
N VAL A 341 -12.86 18.44 -1.57
CA VAL A 341 -11.97 18.66 -2.72
C VAL A 341 -10.50 18.64 -2.27
N HIS A 342 -10.19 19.19 -1.09
CA HIS A 342 -8.83 19.12 -0.55
C HIS A 342 -8.39 17.68 -0.28
N MET A 343 -9.24 16.87 0.37
CA MET A 343 -8.93 15.46 0.64
C MET A 343 -8.70 14.70 -0.67
N LEU A 344 -9.56 14.91 -1.67
CA LEU A 344 -9.39 14.27 -2.97
C LEU A 344 -8.07 14.69 -3.63
N GLN A 345 -7.69 15.96 -3.56
CA GLN A 345 -6.40 16.43 -4.08
C GLN A 345 -5.21 15.77 -3.36
N VAL A 346 -5.24 15.67 -2.03
CA VAL A 346 -4.18 15.02 -1.25
C VAL A 346 -4.05 13.55 -1.61
N GLU A 347 -5.17 12.84 -1.73
CA GLU A 347 -5.15 11.43 -2.12
C GLU A 347 -4.66 11.25 -3.56
N MET A 348 -5.05 12.12 -4.50
CA MET A 348 -4.52 12.09 -5.87
C MET A 348 -3.01 12.33 -5.93
N GLN A 349 -2.47 13.20 -5.08
CA GLN A 349 -1.02 13.42 -4.96
C GLN A 349 -0.30 12.20 -4.37
N ARG A 350 -0.91 11.49 -3.41
CA ARG A 350 -0.35 10.27 -2.82
C ARG A 350 -0.36 9.07 -3.75
N MET A 351 -1.34 9.00 -4.64
CA MET A 351 -1.46 7.94 -5.65
C MET A 351 -0.49 8.10 -6.84
N SER A 352 0.55 8.92 -6.69
CA SER A 352 1.49 9.18 -7.77
C SER A 352 2.50 8.04 -7.95
N ILE A 353 2.40 7.38 -9.10
CA ILE A 353 3.31 6.36 -9.61
C ILE A 353 4.10 6.91 -10.80
N THR A 354 5.40 6.64 -10.84
CA THR A 354 6.24 6.96 -12.00
C THR A 354 6.19 5.84 -13.04
N ASP A 355 6.46 6.16 -14.31
CA ASP A 355 6.56 5.14 -15.37
C ASP A 355 7.62 4.08 -15.02
N LYS A 356 8.64 4.45 -14.24
CA LYS A 356 9.65 3.51 -13.73
C LYS A 356 9.06 2.48 -12.77
N ASP A 357 8.17 2.89 -11.86
CA ASP A 357 7.58 1.94 -10.91
C ASP A 357 6.61 0.97 -11.64
N VAL A 358 6.01 1.40 -12.76
CA VAL A 358 5.21 0.53 -13.63
C VAL A 358 6.07 -0.53 -14.31
N ASP A 359 7.21 -0.12 -14.87
CA ASP A 359 8.12 -1.03 -15.56
C ASP A 359 8.83 -2.01 -14.61
N GLU A 360 8.99 -1.67 -13.34
CA GLU A 360 9.48 -2.58 -12.29
C GLU A 360 8.40 -3.56 -11.83
N LEU A 361 7.11 -3.19 -11.84
CA LEU A 361 6.00 -4.06 -11.43
C LEU A 361 5.58 -5.09 -12.50
N LEU A 362 5.87 -4.83 -13.78
CA LEU A 362 5.48 -5.67 -14.91
C LEU A 362 6.61 -6.57 -15.46
N LYS A 363 7.81 -6.49 -14.87
CA LYS A 363 8.92 -7.44 -15.10
C LYS A 363 8.87 -8.55 -14.08
#